data_AF-A0AAN8W0Y4-F1
#
_entry.id   AF-A0AAN8W0Y4-F1
#
_cell.length_a   1.000
_cell.length_b   1.000
_cell.length_c   1.000
_cell.angle_alpha   90.00
_cell.angle_beta   90.00
_cell.angle_gamma   90.00
#
_symmetry.space_group_name_H-M   'P 1'
#
loop_
_entity.id
_entity.type
_entity.pdbx_description
1 polymer ?
#
loop_
_entity_poly.entity_id
_entity_poly.type
_entity_poly.pdbx_seq_one_letter_code
_entity_poly.pdbx_strand_id
1 'polypeptide(L)'
;MCGFSDSSFVPWQPFGDNDIHNVVLSYLVHNCFKGTVDSFIACTGMKQPANRLEDMEKRKCIFHHALEGNALRAIELTEQLAGDLLENNKDLHFDLLSLHFFVLVRSRRCTEALEFAQTRLTPFGKVQ
;
A
#
# COMPACT_ATOMS: atom_id res chain seq x y z
N MET A 1 44.98 27.12 -32.26
CA MET A 1 43.95 27.78 -31.44
C MET A 1 42.58 27.37 -31.93
N CYS A 2 41.96 26.38 -31.30
CA CYS A 2 40.50 26.18 -31.33
C CYS A 2 40.12 25.78 -29.91
N GLY A 3 39.69 26.76 -29.12
CA GLY A 3 39.12 26.54 -27.81
C GLY A 3 37.64 26.19 -27.99
N PHE A 4 37.26 25.00 -27.52
CA PHE A 4 35.89 24.70 -27.17
C PHE A 4 35.87 24.41 -25.68
N SER A 5 35.75 25.48 -24.89
CA SER A 5 35.35 25.41 -23.49
C SER A 5 33.84 25.22 -23.47
N ASP A 6 33.40 23.97 -23.56
CA ASP A 6 32.00 23.64 -23.28
C ASP A 6 31.81 23.60 -21.75
N SER A 7 31.51 24.77 -21.18
CA SER A 7 31.34 25.00 -19.74
C SER A 7 30.02 24.45 -19.18
N SER A 8 29.41 23.46 -19.84
CA SER A 8 28.11 22.89 -19.46
C SER A 8 28.16 21.43 -19.04
N PHE A 9 29.35 20.81 -18.99
CA PHE A 9 29.49 19.46 -18.43
C PHE A 9 29.37 19.50 -16.91
N VAL A 10 28.14 19.42 -16.40
CA VAL A 10 27.91 19.05 -15.00
C VAL A 10 28.36 17.60 -14.90
N PRO A 11 29.47 17.28 -14.18
CA PRO A 11 29.86 15.90 -14.01
C PRO A 11 28.71 15.20 -13.29
N TRP A 12 28.23 14.07 -13.83
CA TRP A 12 27.28 13.22 -13.13
C TRP A 12 27.83 12.98 -11.73
N GLN A 13 27.23 13.61 -10.72
CA GLN A 13 27.63 13.35 -9.34
C GLN A 13 27.39 11.86 -9.12
N PRO A 14 28.42 11.08 -8.75
CA PRO A 14 28.22 9.69 -8.42
C PRO A 14 27.21 9.66 -7.27
N PHE A 15 26.09 8.96 -7.46
CA PHE A 15 25.11 8.76 -6.40
C PHE A 15 25.86 8.28 -5.16
N GLY A 16 25.77 9.04 -4.05
CA GLY A 16 26.43 8.63 -2.83
C GLY A 16 25.81 7.33 -2.34
N ASP A 17 26.59 6.49 -1.65
CA ASP A 17 26.07 5.25 -1.04
C ASP A 17 24.81 5.51 -0.19
N ASN A 18 24.75 6.68 0.46
CA ASN A 18 23.59 7.13 1.22
C ASN A 18 22.33 7.37 0.36
N ASP A 19 22.47 7.87 -0.86
CA ASP A 19 21.34 8.08 -1.78
C ASP A 19 20.79 6.72 -2.25
N ILE A 20 21.69 5.78 -2.56
CA ILE A 20 21.32 4.41 -2.91
C ILE A 20 20.60 3.75 -1.72
N HIS A 21 21.14 3.88 -0.51
CA HIS A 21 20.52 3.31 0.69
C HIS A 21 19.14 3.91 0.97
N ASN A 22 18.95 5.21 0.72
CA ASN A 22 17.65 5.86 0.87
C ASN A 22 16.62 5.32 -0.12
N VAL A 23 17.00 5.10 -1.39
CA VAL A 23 16.11 4.51 -2.41
C VAL A 23 15.72 3.09 -2.02
N VAL A 24 16.69 2.26 -1.61
CA VAL A 24 16.44 0.89 -1.15
C VAL A 24 15.51 0.88 0.07
N LEU A 25 15.81 1.70 1.08
CA LEU A 25 14.98 1.79 2.29
C LEU A 25 13.56 2.24 1.96
N SER A 26 13.41 3.24 1.07
CA SER A 26 12.10 3.72 0.62
C SER A 26 11.29 2.60 -0.05
N TYR A 27 11.93 1.83 -0.93
CA TYR A 27 11.29 0.67 -1.57
C TYR A 27 10.83 -0.37 -0.54
N LEU A 28 11.71 -0.76 0.39
CA LEU A 28 11.40 -1.78 1.40
C LEU A 28 10.24 -1.35 2.31
N VAL A 29 10.22 -0.08 2.74
CA VAL A 29 9.17 0.49 3.58
C VAL A 29 7.85 0.62 2.83
N HIS A 30 7.89 1.04 1.57
CA HIS A 30 6.68 1.16 0.75
C HIS A 30 6.00 -0.20 0.55
N ASN A 31 6.81 -1.25 0.32
CA ASN A 31 6.34 -2.62 0.11
C ASN A 31 6.16 -3.44 1.41
N CYS A 32 6.29 -2.81 2.58
CA CYS A 32 6.04 -3.43 3.89
C CYS A 32 6.96 -4.62 4.25
N PHE A 33 8.20 -4.63 3.76
CA PHE A 33 9.20 -5.65 4.07
C PHE A 33 9.92 -5.42 5.40
N LYS A 34 9.16 -5.37 6.51
CA LYS A 34 9.65 -5.04 7.87
C LYS A 34 10.98 -5.71 8.25
N GLY A 35 11.04 -7.05 8.18
CA GLY A 35 12.24 -7.79 8.59
C GLY A 35 13.48 -7.44 7.75
N THR A 36 13.28 -7.14 6.47
CA THR A 36 14.34 -6.67 5.58
C THR A 36 14.74 -5.24 5.90
N VAL A 37 13.78 -4.35 6.24
CA VAL A 37 14.07 -2.99 6.69
C VAL A 37 14.94 -3.00 7.95
N ASP A 38 14.58 -3.82 8.94
CA ASP A 38 15.33 -3.92 10.21
C ASP A 38 16.76 -4.40 9.96
N SER A 39 16.92 -5.44 9.14
CA SER A 39 18.23 -5.97 8.77
C SER A 39 19.05 -4.96 7.95
N PHE A 40 18.40 -4.26 7.02
CA PHE A 40 19.05 -3.26 6.16
C PHE A 40 19.57 -2.08 6.97
N ILE A 41 18.77 -1.57 7.92
CA ILE A 41 19.16 -0.49 8.82
C ILE A 41 20.33 -0.91 9.71
N ALA A 42 20.28 -2.13 10.28
CA ALA A 42 21.38 -2.66 11.09
C ALA A 42 22.69 -2.77 10.30
N CYS A 43 22.63 -3.17 9.03
CA CYS A 43 23.82 -3.32 8.18
C CYS A 43 24.39 -1.99 7.66
N THR A 44 23.53 -1.00 7.38
CA THR A 44 23.93 0.27 6.74
C THR A 44 24.15 1.41 7.74
N GLY A 45 23.71 1.26 8.99
CA GLY A 45 23.77 2.32 10.01
C GLY A 45 22.81 3.49 9.75
N MET A 46 21.85 3.32 8.84
CA MET A 46 20.87 4.35 8.47
C MET A 46 19.96 4.68 9.66
N LYS A 47 19.54 5.95 9.78
CA LYS A 47 18.58 6.34 10.83
C LYS A 47 17.18 5.82 10.48
N GLN A 48 16.49 5.25 11.47
CA GLN A 48 15.09 4.84 11.31
C GLN A 48 14.19 6.06 11.06
N PRO A 49 13.37 6.05 10.00
CA PRO A 49 12.29 7.02 9.85
C PRO A 49 11.10 6.59 10.72
N ALA A 50 11.06 7.05 11.97
CA ALA A 50 10.07 6.61 12.98
C ALA A 50 8.61 6.59 12.47
N ASN A 51 8.17 7.66 11.80
CA ASN A 51 6.79 7.76 11.29
C ASN A 51 6.51 6.78 10.15
N ARG A 52 7.50 6.48 9.30
CA ARG A 52 7.28 5.63 8.12
C ARG A 52 7.10 4.16 8.48
N LEU A 53 7.69 3.73 9.59
CA LEU A 53 7.58 2.34 10.06
C LEU A 53 6.24 2.06 10.71
N GLU A 54 5.69 3.01 11.48
CA GLU A 54 4.35 2.86 12.04
C GLU A 54 3.30 2.78 10.93
N ASP A 55 3.37 3.67 9.94
CA ASP A 55 2.46 3.63 8.79
C ASP A 55 2.62 2.35 7.97
N MET A 56 3.85 1.85 7.82
CA MET A 56 4.12 0.57 7.18
C MET A 56 3.43 -0.59 7.89
N GLU A 57 3.49 -0.65 9.22
CA GLU A 57 2.84 -1.70 9.99
C GLU A 57 1.31 -1.62 9.90
N LYS A 58 0.74 -0.40 9.92
CA LYS A 58 -0.69 -0.19 9.70
C LYS A 58 -1.12 -0.70 8.31
N ARG A 59 -0.39 -0.34 7.25
CA ARG A 59 -0.65 -0.84 5.88
C ARG A 59 -0.53 -2.37 5.80
N LYS A 60 0.51 -2.94 6.42
CA LYS A 60 0.72 -4.39 6.45
C LYS A 60 -0.43 -5.12 7.14
N CYS A 61 -0.94 -4.58 8.24
CA CYS A 61 -2.11 -5.11 8.96
C CYS A 61 -3.36 -5.13 8.07
N ILE A 62 -3.63 -4.03 7.34
CA ILE A 62 -4.74 -3.95 6.37
C ILE A 62 -4.61 -5.04 5.30
N PHE A 63 -3.43 -5.18 4.68
CA PHE A 63 -3.19 -6.21 3.66
C PHE A 63 -3.43 -7.62 4.20
N HIS A 64 -2.99 -7.90 5.42
CA HIS A 64 -3.18 -9.22 6.03
C HIS A 64 -4.65 -9.55 6.25
N HIS A 65 -5.43 -8.62 6.82
CA HIS A 65 -6.87 -8.80 7.01
C HIS A 65 -7.61 -9.02 5.69
N ALA A 66 -7.22 -8.30 4.62
CA ALA A 66 -7.80 -8.53 3.30
C ALA A 66 -7.49 -9.95 2.81
N LEU A 67 -6.21 -10.39 2.85
CA LEU A 67 -5.80 -11.71 2.38
C LEU A 67 -6.47 -12.87 3.14
N GLU A 68 -6.73 -12.71 4.43
CA GLU A 68 -7.42 -13.70 5.27
C GLU A 68 -8.94 -13.75 5.04
N GLY A 69 -9.48 -12.86 4.19
CA GLY A 69 -10.92 -12.74 3.94
C GLY A 69 -11.67 -11.92 4.99
N ASN A 70 -10.97 -11.27 5.91
CA ASN A 70 -11.55 -10.33 6.86
C ASN A 70 -11.63 -8.92 6.25
N ALA A 71 -12.24 -8.82 5.07
CA ALA A 71 -12.23 -7.60 4.27
C ALA A 71 -12.97 -6.43 4.92
N LEU A 72 -13.98 -6.68 5.75
CA LEU A 72 -14.66 -5.62 6.51
C LEU A 72 -13.73 -4.94 7.51
N ARG A 73 -12.87 -5.72 8.18
CA ARG A 73 -11.85 -5.16 9.08
C ARG A 73 -10.79 -4.39 8.30
N ALA A 74 -10.41 -4.88 7.11
CA ALA A 74 -9.50 -4.17 6.23
C ALA A 74 -10.08 -2.82 5.78
N ILE A 75 -11.37 -2.74 5.44
CA ILE A 75 -12.06 -1.49 5.10
C ILE A 75 -12.00 -0.51 6.28
N GLU A 76 -12.41 -0.93 7.47
CA GLU A 76 -12.43 -0.07 8.66
C GLU A 76 -11.03 0.50 8.99
N LEU A 77 -9.99 -0.35 8.95
CA LEU A 77 -8.62 0.08 9.18
C LEU A 77 -8.10 1.00 8.07
N THR A 78 -8.56 0.81 6.84
CA THR A 78 -8.22 1.68 5.71
C THR A 78 -8.81 3.07 5.90
N GLU A 79 -10.07 3.16 6.31
CA GLU A 79 -10.73 4.45 6.62
C GLU A 79 -10.05 5.17 7.79
N GLN A 80 -9.57 4.44 8.80
CA GLN A 80 -8.80 5.01 9.92
C GLN A 80 -7.42 5.53 9.50
N LEU A 81 -6.76 4.86 8.54
CA LEU A 81 -5.43 5.25 8.07
C LEU A 81 -5.48 6.34 6.99
N ALA A 82 -6.44 6.26 6.08
CA ALA A 82 -6.61 7.13 4.92
C ALA A 82 -8.11 7.22 4.56
N GLY A 83 -8.83 8.10 5.25
CA GLY A 83 -10.30 8.19 5.20
C GLY A 83 -10.89 8.47 3.81
N ASP A 84 -10.16 9.16 2.96
CA ASP A 84 -10.57 9.52 1.60
C ASP A 84 -10.20 8.46 0.55
N LEU A 85 -9.39 7.45 0.90
CA LEU A 85 -8.85 6.49 -0.07
C LEU A 85 -9.95 5.66 -0.74
N LEU A 86 -10.91 5.15 0.03
CA LEU A 86 -11.98 4.29 -0.49
C LEU A 86 -13.08 5.09 -1.20
N GLU A 87 -13.25 6.37 -0.85
CA GLU A 87 -14.15 7.28 -1.56
C GLU A 87 -13.58 7.67 -2.93
N ASN A 88 -12.27 7.95 -2.97
CA ASN A 88 -11.54 8.31 -4.19
C ASN A 88 -11.27 7.11 -5.11
N ASN A 89 -11.13 5.91 -4.53
CA ASN A 89 -10.90 4.67 -5.28
C ASN A 89 -12.06 3.68 -5.07
N LYS A 90 -13.14 3.93 -5.80
CA LYS A 90 -14.36 3.11 -5.73
C LYS A 90 -14.13 1.67 -6.20
N ASP A 91 -13.18 1.44 -7.12
CA ASP A 91 -12.84 0.10 -7.58
C ASP A 91 -12.20 -0.71 -6.45
N LEU A 92 -11.26 -0.13 -5.70
CA LEU A 92 -10.68 -0.77 -4.51
C LEU A 92 -11.73 -1.07 -3.45
N HIS A 93 -12.64 -0.12 -3.18
CA HIS A 93 -13.71 -0.34 -2.23
C HIS A 93 -14.64 -1.48 -2.68
N PHE A 94 -15.00 -1.51 -3.96
CA PHE A 94 -15.78 -2.58 -4.55
C PHE A 94 -15.08 -3.94 -4.44
N ASP A 95 -13.77 -4.02 -4.72
CA ASP A 95 -12.99 -5.25 -4.62
C ASP A 95 -12.97 -5.79 -3.18
N LEU A 96 -12.79 -4.93 -2.18
CA LEU A 96 -12.84 -5.31 -0.77
C LEU A 96 -14.22 -5.82 -0.35
N LEU A 97 -15.30 -5.15 -0.76
CA LEU A 97 -16.67 -5.61 -0.49
C LEU A 97 -16.96 -6.94 -1.20
N SER A 98 -16.50 -7.08 -2.44
CA SER A 98 -16.65 -8.31 -3.24
C SER A 98 -15.90 -9.48 -2.60
N LEU A 99 -14.72 -9.23 -2.00
CA LEU A 99 -13.98 -10.23 -1.24
C LEU A 99 -14.77 -10.73 -0.03
N HIS A 100 -15.42 -9.84 0.73
CA HIS A 100 -16.30 -10.26 1.83
C HIS A 100 -17.51 -11.05 1.33
N PHE A 101 -18.16 -10.58 0.26
CA PHE A 101 -19.27 -11.30 -0.37
C PHE A 101 -18.85 -12.72 -0.79
N PHE A 102 -17.69 -12.88 -1.41
CA PHE A 102 -17.15 -14.18 -1.78
C PHE A 102 -16.93 -15.08 -0.55
N VAL A 103 -16.47 -14.54 0.58
CA VAL A 103 -16.34 -15.28 1.85
C VAL A 103 -17.69 -15.78 2.35
N LEU A 104 -18.75 -14.97 2.26
CA LEU A 104 -20.12 -15.37 2.64
C LEU A 104 -20.66 -16.49 1.73
N VAL A 105 -20.48 -16.35 0.41
CA VAL A 105 -20.86 -17.37 -0.58
C VAL A 105 -20.11 -18.67 -0.34
N ARG A 106 -18.78 -18.61 -0.16
CA ARG A 106 -17.94 -19.78 0.13
C ARG A 106 -18.36 -20.50 1.41
N SER A 107 -18.84 -19.74 2.39
CA SER A 107 -19.35 -20.28 3.67
C SER A 107 -20.80 -20.78 3.59
N ARG A 108 -21.41 -20.79 2.40
CA ARG A 108 -22.81 -21.17 2.15
C ARG A 108 -23.84 -20.34 2.93
N ARG A 109 -23.48 -19.13 3.35
CA ARG A 109 -24.36 -18.19 4.05
C ARG A 109 -25.19 -17.39 3.04
N CYS A 110 -26.01 -18.10 2.25
CA CYS A 110 -26.64 -17.54 1.05
C CYS A 110 -27.56 -16.34 1.33
N THR A 111 -28.34 -16.39 2.41
CA THR A 111 -29.24 -15.27 2.80
C THR A 111 -28.45 -14.02 3.12
N GLU A 112 -27.38 -14.14 3.90
CA GLU A 112 -26.53 -13.02 4.29
C GLU A 112 -25.72 -12.50 3.10
N ALA A 113 -25.24 -13.40 2.23
CA ALA A 113 -24.58 -13.01 0.99
C ALA A 113 -25.53 -12.19 0.09
N LEU A 114 -26.79 -12.62 -0.04
CA LEU A 114 -27.80 -11.91 -0.84
C LEU A 114 -28.09 -10.53 -0.27
N GLU A 115 -28.35 -10.44 1.03
CA GLU A 115 -28.58 -9.16 1.72
C GLU A 115 -27.37 -8.23 1.59
N PHE A 116 -26.16 -8.77 1.79
CA PHE A 116 -24.92 -8.01 1.66
C PHE A 116 -24.74 -7.48 0.23
N ALA A 117 -24.96 -8.31 -0.80
CA ALA A 117 -24.86 -7.86 -2.18
C ALA A 117 -25.87 -6.74 -2.50
N GLN A 118 -27.13 -6.92 -2.09
CA GLN A 118 -28.18 -5.94 -2.32
C GLN A 118 -27.91 -4.60 -1.62
N THR A 119 -27.35 -4.63 -0.42
CA THR A 119 -27.12 -3.42 0.39
C THR A 119 -25.79 -2.73 0.07
N ARG A 120 -24.72 -3.50 -0.13
CA ARG A 120 -23.35 -2.98 -0.22
C ARG A 120 -22.79 -2.96 -1.64
N LEU A 121 -23.21 -3.86 -2.52
CA LEU A 121 -22.68 -3.96 -3.89
C LEU A 121 -23.56 -3.24 -4.93
N THR A 122 -24.87 -3.15 -4.72
CA THR A 122 -25.80 -2.43 -5.62
C THR A 122 -25.35 -1.02 -5.98
N PRO A 123 -24.82 -0.18 -5.06
CA PRO A 123 -24.35 1.17 -5.41
C PRO A 123 -23.22 1.22 -6.45
N PHE A 124 -22.52 0.11 -6.66
CA PHE A 124 -21.45 -0.03 -7.66
C PHE A 124 -21.96 -0.60 -8.99
N GLY A 125 -23.20 -1.08 -9.02
CA GLY A 125 -23.88 -1.46 -10.26
C GLY A 125 -24.15 -0.22 -11.09
N LYS A 126 -23.51 -0.11 -12.26
CA LYS A 126 -23.80 0.98 -13.20
C LYS A 126 -25.28 0.91 -13.62
N VAL A 127 -26.02 1.98 -13.37
CA VAL A 127 -27.14 2.33 -14.24
C VAL A 127 -26.50 2.94 -15.49
N GLN A 128 -26.81 2.37 -16.65
CA GLN A 128 -26.20 2.65 -17.96
C GLN A 128 -26.06 4.14 -18.29
#